data_AF-A0A969HNU3-F1
#
_entry.id   AF-A0A969HNU3-F1
#
_cell.length_a   1.000
_cell.length_b   1.000
_cell.length_c   1.000
_cell.angle_alpha   90.00
_cell.angle_beta   90.00
_cell.angle_gamma   90.00
#
_symmetry.space_group_name_H-M   'P 1'
#
loop_
_entity.id
_entity.type
_entity.pdbx_description
1 polymer ?
#
loop_
_entity_poly.entity_id
_entity_poly.type
_entity_poly.pdbx_seq_one_letter_code
_entity_poly.pdbx_strand_id
1 'polypeptide(L)'
;LNQKLPQLRRYYREAAEKIGFDATMQLVPLTHLRLYDYGEGSGGTITYVYILGVLALIILLIASANYINLATARSLSRAKEVGIRKVVGSGRGQLVGQFLAEAFVVVLGAFLLSLFLAELALPFFNHVAAKKLSIGILLEPEPGLVMGLGVLLLGLLSGLYPAFVLSSFHPVQVLKGKFSAKPQGLFLRKGLVIFQFTMSVVMIICTWVVFQQLRFIHHKDLGFDREQVLIMHLNDNFKAARANALKQKLLENPKIQQAALCNVVPAYNTWARNPYRYLGEDGLLQQIDLDEMPIGYDFLKTLNMKLVAGRDFSPKIARDSAEAIIVNEAFVKATGLVNPLGKTVERILDSDRKMKIIGVVRDFHLHSLHRHVTPTVLFITRYPYTVALKVQPDNLSATMDYLRTTWTSFDKQYPMDVTFLDTEFARRYETESKQGQVFLSFLFWPSSLPAWVFWPGHLCRTAEA
;
A
#
# COMPACT_ATOMS: atom_id res chain seq x y z
N LEU A 1 12.43 27.59 -6.71
CA LEU A 1 11.97 28.15 -8.00
C LEU A 1 12.03 29.68 -7.99
N ASN A 2 11.56 30.34 -6.91
CA ASN A 2 11.55 31.81 -6.73
C ASN A 2 12.87 32.52 -7.05
N GLN A 3 14.03 31.89 -6.81
CA GLN A 3 15.34 32.46 -7.16
C GLN A 3 15.99 31.85 -8.40
N LYS A 4 15.58 30.65 -8.86
CA LYS A 4 16.31 29.89 -9.89
C LYS A 4 15.63 29.86 -11.26
N LEU A 5 14.30 29.95 -11.34
CA LEU A 5 13.54 29.86 -12.61
C LEU A 5 12.29 30.79 -12.61
N PRO A 6 12.45 32.10 -12.40
CA PRO A 6 11.31 33.03 -12.31
C PRO A 6 10.56 33.20 -13.64
N GLN A 7 11.26 33.17 -14.77
CA GLN A 7 10.66 33.32 -16.10
C GLN A 7 9.73 32.15 -16.45
N LEU A 8 10.12 30.92 -16.11
CA LEU A 8 9.32 29.73 -16.37
C LEU A 8 8.00 29.78 -15.59
N ARG A 9 8.05 30.12 -14.29
CA ARG A 9 6.82 30.26 -13.48
C ARG A 9 5.91 31.34 -14.01
N ARG A 10 6.45 32.49 -14.42
CA ARG A 10 5.66 33.58 -14.99
C ARG A 10 4.98 33.14 -16.28
N TYR A 11 5.69 32.49 -17.18
CA TYR A 11 5.13 31.94 -18.42
C TYR A 11 3.99 30.96 -18.16
N TYR A 12 4.19 29.98 -17.27
CA TYR A 12 3.15 29.00 -16.95
C TYR A 12 1.98 29.60 -16.17
N ARG A 13 2.21 30.59 -15.31
CA ARG A 13 1.14 31.31 -14.59
C ARG A 13 0.31 32.15 -15.54
N GLU A 14 0.96 32.92 -16.43
CA GLU A 14 0.25 33.71 -17.44
C GLU A 14 -0.51 32.82 -18.43
N ALA A 15 0.03 31.65 -18.79
CA ALA A 15 -0.67 30.65 -19.60
C ALA A 15 -1.86 30.02 -18.84
N ALA A 16 -1.71 29.72 -17.55
CA ALA A 16 -2.77 29.16 -16.72
C ALA A 16 -3.89 30.17 -16.43
N GLU A 17 -3.55 31.42 -16.11
CA GLU A 17 -4.52 32.51 -15.89
C GLU A 17 -5.35 32.79 -17.14
N LYS A 18 -4.75 32.71 -18.34
CA LYS A 18 -5.49 32.80 -19.62
C LYS A 18 -6.52 31.69 -19.82
N ILE A 19 -6.36 30.55 -19.16
CA ILE A 19 -7.25 29.39 -19.24
C ILE A 19 -8.11 29.28 -17.95
N GLY A 20 -8.00 30.24 -17.02
CA GLY A 20 -8.78 30.28 -15.78
C GLY A 20 -8.27 29.36 -14.66
N PHE A 21 -7.01 28.91 -14.73
CA PHE A 21 -6.38 28.03 -13.74
C PHE A 21 -5.35 28.77 -12.88
N ASP A 22 -5.26 28.40 -11.60
CA ASP A 22 -4.13 28.78 -10.74
C ASP A 22 -3.11 27.64 -10.70
N ALA A 23 -2.04 27.76 -11.49
CA ALA A 23 -1.00 26.74 -11.59
C ALA A 23 0.16 27.07 -10.64
N THR A 24 0.34 26.24 -9.60
CA THR A 24 1.48 26.37 -8.69
C THR A 24 2.58 25.36 -9.02
N MET A 25 3.72 25.83 -9.50
CA MET A 25 4.92 25.00 -9.66
C MET A 25 5.68 24.88 -8.33
N GLN A 26 5.98 23.64 -7.93
CA GLN A 26 6.82 23.34 -6.76
C GLN A 26 8.11 22.64 -7.20
N LEU A 27 9.24 22.99 -6.58
CA LEU A 27 10.47 22.20 -6.71
C LEU A 27 10.44 21.10 -5.66
N VAL A 28 10.55 19.86 -6.11
CA VAL A 28 10.68 18.71 -5.23
C VAL A 28 12.12 18.22 -5.28
N PRO A 29 12.82 18.08 -4.13
CA PRO A 29 14.12 17.43 -4.09
C PRO A 29 14.06 16.02 -4.70
N LEU A 30 15.08 15.62 -5.46
CA LEU A 30 15.16 14.26 -6.03
C LEU A 30 15.07 13.16 -4.97
N THR A 31 15.55 13.43 -3.75
CA THR A 31 15.44 12.52 -2.60
C THR A 31 14.00 12.39 -2.07
N HIS A 32 13.16 13.40 -2.27
CA HIS A 32 11.76 13.42 -1.81
C HIS A 32 10.79 12.78 -2.80
N LEU A 33 11.12 12.81 -4.10
CA LEU A 33 10.32 12.20 -5.17
C LEU A 33 10.03 10.71 -4.96
N ARG A 34 10.89 10.01 -4.19
CA ARG A 34 10.72 8.57 -3.89
C ARG A 34 9.95 8.30 -2.59
N LEU A 35 9.86 9.28 -1.69
CA LEU A 35 9.35 9.10 -0.32
C LEU A 35 7.97 9.74 -0.12
N TYR A 36 7.64 10.78 -0.87
CA TYR A 36 6.43 11.58 -0.72
C TYR A 36 5.61 11.58 -2.00
N ASP A 37 4.29 11.47 -1.87
CA ASP A 37 3.35 11.56 -2.99
C ASP A 37 3.12 13.04 -3.32
N TYR A 38 3.26 13.39 -4.60
CA TYR A 38 3.03 14.75 -5.12
C TYR A 38 1.85 14.81 -6.12
N GLY A 39 0.91 13.86 -6.05
CA GLY A 39 -0.41 14.01 -6.68
C GLY A 39 -0.67 13.15 -7.91
N GLU A 40 0.27 12.30 -8.32
CA GLU A 40 0.07 11.33 -9.42
C GLU A 40 -0.27 9.91 -8.92
N GLY A 41 -0.45 9.72 -7.61
CA GLY A 41 -0.67 8.37 -7.05
C GLY A 41 0.58 7.51 -7.10
N SER A 42 1.76 8.11 -7.31
CA SER A 42 3.07 7.49 -7.23
C SER A 42 3.60 7.54 -5.78
N GLY A 43 2.85 6.94 -4.86
CA GLY A 43 3.38 6.26 -3.68
C GLY A 43 4.18 7.09 -2.64
N GLY A 44 3.47 7.75 -1.73
CA GLY A 44 4.03 8.29 -0.50
C GLY A 44 4.37 7.18 0.50
N THR A 45 5.58 6.61 0.39
CA THR A 45 6.01 5.42 1.14
C THR A 45 6.65 5.75 2.49
N ILE A 46 6.84 7.04 2.85
CA ILE A 46 7.46 7.38 4.14
C ILE A 46 6.63 6.91 5.34
N THR A 47 5.31 6.94 5.23
CA THR A 47 4.41 6.40 6.25
C THR A 47 4.70 4.92 6.50
N TYR A 48 4.96 4.15 5.44
CA TYR A 48 5.34 2.74 5.54
C TYR A 48 6.70 2.57 6.24
N VAL A 49 7.68 3.41 5.92
CA VAL A 49 8.98 3.42 6.61
C VAL A 49 8.81 3.69 8.10
N TYR A 50 7.96 4.66 8.48
CA TYR A 50 7.66 4.94 9.88
C TYR A 50 6.93 3.78 10.56
N ILE A 51 5.95 3.16 9.91
CA ILE A 51 5.23 2.00 10.47
C ILE A 51 6.23 0.85 10.71
N LEU A 52 7.10 0.53 9.75
CA LEU A 52 8.14 -0.49 9.92
C LEU A 52 9.12 -0.14 11.06
N GLY A 53 9.54 1.12 11.16
CA GLY A 53 10.43 1.59 12.23
C GLY A 53 9.80 1.46 13.63
N VAL A 54 8.53 1.87 13.76
CA VAL A 54 7.76 1.70 15.01
C VAL A 54 7.57 0.23 15.33
N LEU A 55 7.28 -0.62 14.33
CA LEU A 55 7.14 -2.06 14.51
C LEU A 55 8.44 -2.69 15.01
N ALA A 56 9.57 -2.35 14.39
CA ALA A 56 10.89 -2.83 14.80
C ALA A 56 11.22 -2.41 16.24
N LEU A 57 10.89 -1.16 16.62
CA LEU A 57 11.06 -0.66 17.98
C LEU A 57 10.20 -1.45 18.99
N ILE A 58 8.93 -1.72 18.68
CA ILE A 58 8.03 -2.51 19.54
C ILE A 58 8.58 -3.92 19.74
N ILE A 59 9.01 -4.59 18.68
CA ILE A 59 9.60 -5.94 18.76
C ILE A 59 10.85 -5.93 19.65
N LEU A 60 11.69 -4.90 19.51
CA LEU A 60 12.90 -4.74 20.31
C LEU A 60 12.59 -4.53 21.81
N LEU A 61 11.56 -3.74 22.12
CA LEU A 61 11.09 -3.55 23.49
C LEU A 61 10.51 -4.84 24.09
N ILE A 62 9.75 -5.61 23.33
CA ILE A 62 9.23 -6.94 23.73
C ILE A 62 10.39 -7.88 24.05
N ALA A 63 11.39 -7.96 23.17
CA ALA A 63 12.56 -8.82 23.37
C ALA A 63 13.36 -8.41 24.62
N SER A 64 13.55 -7.10 24.81
CA SER A 64 14.24 -6.56 25.99
C SER A 64 13.49 -6.86 27.29
N ALA A 65 12.18 -6.63 27.31
CA ALA A 65 11.34 -6.95 28.47
C ALA A 65 11.38 -8.46 28.80
N ASN A 66 11.35 -9.32 27.79
CA ASN A 66 11.46 -10.77 27.97
C ASN A 66 12.82 -11.18 28.56
N TYR A 67 13.92 -10.63 28.03
CA TYR A 67 15.25 -10.88 28.58
C TYR A 67 15.37 -10.40 30.04
N ILE A 68 14.88 -9.19 30.35
CA ILE A 68 14.89 -8.66 31.72
C ILE A 68 14.11 -9.60 32.65
N ASN A 69 12.96 -10.09 32.23
CA ASN A 69 12.16 -11.05 33.00
C ASN A 69 12.91 -12.37 33.26
N LEU A 70 13.58 -12.93 32.24
CA LEU A 70 14.38 -14.16 32.36
C LEU A 70 15.62 -13.96 33.23
N ALA A 71 16.37 -12.88 33.02
CA ALA A 71 17.57 -12.54 33.78
C ALA A 71 17.23 -12.33 35.26
N THR A 72 16.10 -11.67 35.56
CA THR A 72 15.62 -11.46 36.93
C THR A 72 15.25 -12.79 37.60
N ALA A 73 14.60 -13.72 36.89
CA ALA A 73 14.29 -15.05 37.42
C ALA A 73 15.57 -15.84 37.75
N ARG A 74 16.58 -15.79 36.86
CA ARG A 74 17.90 -16.42 37.08
C ARG A 74 18.71 -15.76 38.19
N SER A 75 18.46 -14.48 38.48
CA SER A 75 19.12 -13.75 39.56
C SER A 75 18.81 -14.34 40.95
N LEU A 76 17.63 -14.92 41.12
CA LEU A 76 17.21 -15.56 42.37
C LEU A 76 18.02 -16.82 42.68
N SER A 77 18.35 -17.63 41.66
CA SER A 77 19.18 -18.83 41.86
C SER A 77 20.64 -18.48 42.17
N ARG A 78 21.12 -17.31 41.70
CA ARG A 78 22.47 -16.78 41.97
C ARG A 78 22.58 -15.96 43.26
N ALA A 79 21.48 -15.83 44.03
CA ALA A 79 21.48 -15.00 45.24
C ALA A 79 22.48 -15.48 46.30
N LYS A 80 22.64 -16.80 46.48
CA LYS A 80 23.63 -17.38 47.43
C LYS A 80 25.07 -17.03 47.04
N GLU A 81 25.40 -17.13 45.76
CA GLU A 81 26.72 -16.79 45.21
C GLU A 81 27.08 -15.32 45.49
N VAL A 82 26.14 -14.40 45.22
CA VAL A 82 26.33 -12.96 45.45
C VAL A 82 26.41 -12.63 46.94
N GLY A 83 25.64 -13.34 47.78
CA GLY A 83 25.71 -13.24 49.23
C GLY A 83 27.09 -13.58 49.78
N ILE A 84 27.69 -14.69 49.32
CA ILE A 84 29.05 -15.10 49.71
C ILE A 84 30.08 -14.06 49.27
N ARG A 85 30.04 -13.59 48.02
CA ARG A 85 30.99 -12.59 47.51
C ARG A 85 30.96 -11.26 48.28
N LYS A 86 29.78 -10.80 48.70
CA LYS A 86 29.64 -9.60 49.55
C LYS A 86 30.27 -9.80 50.93
N VAL A 87 30.18 -11.00 51.51
CA VAL A 87 30.80 -11.32 52.81
C VAL A 87 32.33 -11.38 52.69
N VAL A 88 32.85 -11.84 51.55
CA VAL A 88 34.29 -11.88 51.23
C VAL A 88 34.85 -10.48 50.84
N GLY A 89 34.00 -9.44 50.78
CA GLY A 89 34.44 -8.05 50.61
C GLY A 89 34.17 -7.43 49.23
N SER A 90 33.44 -8.09 48.33
CA SER A 90 33.07 -7.48 47.05
C SER A 90 32.14 -6.27 47.24
N GLY A 91 32.58 -5.10 46.81
CA GLY A 91 31.79 -3.85 46.84
C GLY A 91 30.62 -3.86 45.86
N ARG A 92 29.58 -3.05 46.13
CA ARG A 92 28.37 -2.96 45.27
C ARG A 92 28.69 -2.59 43.82
N GLY A 93 29.64 -1.68 43.59
CA GLY A 93 30.03 -1.24 42.24
C GLY A 93 30.69 -2.36 41.42
N GLN A 94 31.51 -3.19 42.05
CA GLN A 94 32.20 -4.31 41.38
C GLN A 94 31.20 -5.38 40.92
N LEU A 95 30.18 -5.66 41.75
CA LEU A 95 29.08 -6.57 41.38
C LEU A 95 28.23 -6.00 40.24
N VAL A 96 27.88 -4.72 40.30
CA VAL A 96 27.11 -4.05 39.23
C VAL A 96 27.87 -4.07 37.91
N GLY A 97 29.16 -3.72 37.92
CA GLY A 97 30.01 -3.76 36.72
C GLY A 97 30.12 -5.16 36.12
N GLN A 98 30.29 -6.20 36.95
CA GLN A 98 30.33 -7.59 36.49
C GLN A 98 29.02 -8.01 35.81
N PHE A 99 27.86 -7.72 36.42
CA PHE A 99 26.57 -8.10 35.84
C PHE A 99 26.24 -7.31 34.56
N LEU A 100 26.61 -6.04 34.50
CA LEU A 100 26.50 -5.23 33.29
C LEU A 100 27.39 -5.78 32.16
N ALA A 101 28.63 -6.17 32.47
CA ALA A 101 29.54 -6.79 31.50
C ALA A 101 29.00 -8.15 31.02
N GLU A 102 28.48 -8.99 31.91
CA GLU A 102 27.86 -10.28 31.55
C GLU A 102 26.66 -10.06 30.61
N ALA A 103 25.77 -9.11 30.94
CA ALA A 103 24.64 -8.76 30.09
C ALA A 103 25.09 -8.21 28.73
N PHE A 104 26.11 -7.36 28.70
CA PHE A 104 26.66 -6.79 27.47
C PHE A 104 27.26 -7.86 26.56
N VAL A 105 28.01 -8.83 27.10
CA VAL A 105 28.56 -9.95 26.32
C VAL A 105 27.45 -10.79 25.70
N VAL A 106 26.37 -11.05 26.44
CA VAL A 106 25.20 -11.76 25.91
C VAL A 106 24.53 -10.99 24.78
N VAL A 107 24.31 -9.67 24.95
CA VAL A 107 23.72 -8.81 23.92
C VAL A 107 24.62 -8.72 22.68
N LEU A 108 25.93 -8.61 22.86
CA LEU A 108 26.89 -8.59 21.75
C LEU A 108 26.88 -9.93 20.99
N GLY A 109 26.86 -11.06 21.70
CA GLY A 109 26.74 -12.38 21.07
C GLY A 109 25.43 -12.55 20.31
N ALA A 110 24.31 -12.12 20.89
CA ALA A 110 23.01 -12.12 20.23
C ALA A 110 22.98 -11.21 19.00
N PHE A 111 23.64 -10.05 19.06
CA PHE A 111 23.78 -9.12 17.94
C PHE A 111 24.56 -9.74 16.78
N LEU A 112 25.73 -10.34 17.05
CA LEU A 112 26.51 -11.02 16.00
C LEU A 112 25.73 -12.19 15.38
N LEU A 113 25.02 -12.97 16.21
CA LEU A 113 24.14 -14.02 15.72
C LEU A 113 23.00 -13.43 14.86
N SER A 114 22.44 -12.28 15.24
CA SER A 114 21.39 -11.63 14.47
C SER A 114 21.87 -11.13 13.11
N LEU A 115 23.11 -10.65 12.99
CA LEU A 115 23.72 -10.28 11.71
C LEU A 115 23.86 -11.50 10.79
N PHE A 116 24.32 -12.62 11.34
CA PHE A 116 24.41 -13.88 10.59
C PHE A 116 23.05 -14.38 10.11
N LEU A 117 22.04 -14.38 10.99
CA LEU A 117 20.67 -14.76 10.64
C LEU A 117 20.04 -13.78 9.64
N ALA A 118 20.34 -12.49 9.75
CA ALA A 118 19.88 -11.48 8.80
C ALA A 118 20.46 -11.71 7.41
N GLU A 119 21.76 -12.03 7.30
CA GLU A 119 22.40 -12.37 6.03
C GLU A 119 21.75 -13.62 5.38
N LEU A 120 21.42 -14.64 6.19
CA LEU A 120 20.74 -15.84 5.70
C LEU A 120 19.29 -15.55 5.24
N ALA A 121 18.58 -14.66 5.93
CA ALA A 121 17.20 -14.30 5.62
C ALA A 121 17.07 -13.25 4.50
N LEU A 122 18.15 -12.51 4.22
CA LEU A 122 18.17 -11.41 3.26
C LEU A 122 17.73 -11.82 1.84
N PRO A 123 18.13 -12.97 1.27
CA PRO A 123 17.69 -13.39 -0.07
C PRO A 123 16.17 -13.57 -0.14
N PHE A 124 15.58 -14.18 0.89
CA PHE A 124 14.14 -14.35 0.99
C PHE A 124 13.44 -12.99 1.11
N PHE A 125 13.94 -12.10 1.98
CA PHE A 125 13.39 -10.75 2.13
C PHE A 125 13.46 -9.96 0.83
N ASN A 126 14.61 -10.00 0.12
CA ASN A 126 14.81 -9.31 -1.15
C ASN A 126 13.84 -9.81 -2.23
N HIS A 127 13.54 -11.12 -2.23
CA HIS A 127 12.56 -11.70 -3.15
C HIS A 127 11.14 -11.18 -2.86
N VAL A 128 10.69 -11.24 -1.60
CA VAL A 128 9.34 -10.81 -1.20
C VAL A 128 9.17 -9.29 -1.34
N ALA A 129 10.15 -8.50 -0.89
CA ALA A 129 10.09 -7.04 -0.94
C ALA A 129 10.42 -6.47 -2.34
N ALA A 130 10.87 -7.32 -3.28
CA ALA A 130 11.41 -6.92 -4.58
C ALA A 130 12.45 -5.79 -4.46
N LYS A 131 13.39 -5.95 -3.52
CA LYS A 131 14.49 -5.01 -3.26
C LYS A 131 15.85 -5.71 -3.46
N LYS A 132 16.89 -4.89 -3.55
CA LYS A 132 18.28 -5.32 -3.59
C LYS A 132 19.02 -4.74 -2.39
N LEU A 133 18.70 -5.25 -1.20
CA LEU A 133 19.40 -4.91 0.02
C LEU A 133 20.63 -5.82 0.17
N SER A 134 21.70 -5.27 0.74
CA SER A 134 22.88 -6.00 1.16
C SER A 134 23.21 -5.63 2.60
N ILE A 135 23.80 -6.55 3.36
CA ILE A 135 24.27 -6.27 4.73
C ILE A 135 25.35 -5.18 4.74
N GLY A 136 26.05 -4.97 3.62
CA GLY A 136 27.06 -3.92 3.45
C GLY A 136 26.53 -2.51 3.73
N ILE A 137 25.24 -2.26 3.47
CA ILE A 137 24.60 -0.97 3.78
C ILE A 137 24.59 -0.71 5.29
N LEU A 138 24.48 -1.77 6.11
CA LEU A 138 24.51 -1.64 7.58
C LEU A 138 25.89 -1.29 8.12
N LEU A 139 26.95 -1.51 7.32
CA LEU A 139 28.34 -1.17 7.67
C LEU A 139 28.72 0.26 7.26
N GLU A 140 27.84 0.98 6.58
CA GLU A 140 28.05 2.40 6.29
C GLU A 140 28.08 3.23 7.60
N PRO A 141 28.77 4.38 7.64
CA PRO A 141 29.01 5.12 8.88
C PRO A 141 27.73 5.50 9.64
N GLU A 142 26.69 5.92 8.94
CA GLU A 142 25.42 6.34 9.55
C GLU A 142 24.62 5.16 10.14
N PRO A 143 24.24 4.11 9.37
CA PRO A 143 23.56 2.93 9.92
C PRO A 143 24.40 2.20 10.97
N GLY A 144 25.70 2.07 10.77
CA GLY A 144 26.62 1.41 11.69
C GLY A 144 26.67 2.10 13.06
N LEU A 145 26.66 3.45 13.07
CA LEU A 145 26.58 4.23 14.30
C LEU A 145 25.27 3.97 15.04
N VAL A 146 24.14 3.97 14.32
CA VAL A 146 22.82 3.68 14.91
C VAL A 146 22.77 2.28 15.52
N MET A 147 23.33 1.27 14.83
CA MET A 147 23.41 -0.09 15.35
C MET A 147 24.32 -0.21 16.58
N GLY A 148 25.49 0.44 16.55
CA GLY A 148 26.40 0.48 17.70
C GLY A 148 25.76 1.11 18.93
N LEU A 149 25.06 2.25 18.74
CA LEU A 149 24.27 2.87 19.81
C LEU A 149 23.13 1.97 20.29
N GLY A 150 22.46 1.27 19.38
CA GLY A 150 21.40 0.32 19.71
C GLY A 150 21.89 -0.83 20.60
N VAL A 151 23.03 -1.46 20.27
CA VAL A 151 23.64 -2.51 21.08
C VAL A 151 24.02 -2.00 22.47
N LEU A 152 24.61 -0.80 22.54
CA LEU A 152 24.98 -0.18 23.80
C LEU A 152 23.75 0.13 24.67
N LEU A 153 22.71 0.73 24.09
CA LEU A 153 21.45 1.01 24.77
C LEU A 153 20.77 -0.26 25.25
N LEU A 154 20.71 -1.31 24.43
CA LEU A 154 20.09 -2.58 24.79
C LEU A 154 20.86 -3.31 25.89
N GLY A 155 22.19 -3.33 25.82
CA GLY A 155 23.05 -3.89 26.86
C GLY A 155 22.85 -3.20 28.20
N LEU A 156 22.77 -1.86 28.18
CA LEU A 156 22.48 -1.07 29.37
C LEU A 156 21.07 -1.36 29.90
N LEU A 157 20.02 -1.21 29.09
CA LEU A 157 18.63 -1.44 29.51
C LEU A 157 18.41 -2.85 30.05
N SER A 158 19.02 -3.85 29.41
CA SER A 158 18.91 -5.26 29.78
C SER A 158 19.66 -5.62 31.07
N GLY A 159 20.81 -4.99 31.32
CA GLY A 159 21.66 -5.27 32.48
C GLY A 159 21.38 -4.40 33.70
N LEU A 160 20.86 -3.18 33.50
CA LEU A 160 20.67 -2.19 34.57
C LEU A 160 19.72 -2.72 35.65
N TYR A 161 18.59 -3.29 35.23
CA TYR A 161 17.58 -3.77 36.18
C TYR A 161 18.06 -4.98 37.02
N PRO A 162 18.54 -6.09 36.42
CA PRO A 162 19.13 -7.19 37.20
C PRO A 162 20.27 -6.71 38.12
N ALA A 163 21.15 -5.82 37.66
CA ALA A 163 22.26 -5.32 38.45
C ALA A 163 21.79 -4.52 39.69
N PHE A 164 20.75 -3.69 39.56
CA PHE A 164 20.15 -2.98 40.71
C PHE A 164 19.44 -3.93 41.68
N VAL A 165 18.69 -4.91 41.16
CA VAL A 165 18.03 -5.92 42.00
C VAL A 165 19.06 -6.74 42.78
N LEU A 166 20.08 -7.26 42.11
CA LEU A 166 21.15 -8.09 42.70
C LEU A 166 22.05 -7.32 43.68
N SER A 167 22.38 -6.06 43.37
CA SER A 167 23.21 -5.23 44.26
C SER A 167 22.49 -4.82 45.54
N SER A 168 21.15 -4.81 45.55
CA SER A 168 20.33 -4.47 46.73
C SER A 168 20.21 -5.59 47.79
N PHE A 169 20.71 -6.81 47.51
CA PHE A 169 20.60 -7.95 48.45
C PHE A 169 21.46 -7.78 49.71
N HIS A 170 20.88 -8.10 50.87
CA HIS A 170 21.54 -8.09 52.17
C HIS A 170 21.99 -9.52 52.54
N PRO A 171 23.30 -9.77 52.73
CA PRO A 171 23.84 -11.13 52.92
C PRO A 171 23.22 -11.92 54.07
N VAL A 172 22.86 -11.23 55.16
CA VAL A 172 22.31 -11.83 56.39
C VAL A 172 20.95 -12.50 56.17
N GLN A 173 20.13 -11.99 55.25
CA GLN A 173 18.80 -12.56 54.94
C GLN A 173 18.91 -13.76 53.98
N VAL A 174 19.87 -13.74 53.07
CA VAL A 174 20.11 -14.79 52.08
C VAL A 174 20.65 -16.07 52.74
N LEU A 175 21.52 -15.95 53.74
CA LEU A 175 22.13 -17.08 54.44
C LEU A 175 21.21 -17.74 55.48
N LYS A 176 20.20 -17.03 55.99
CA LYS A 176 19.23 -17.55 56.98
C LYS A 176 18.00 -18.24 56.38
N GLY A 177 17.92 -18.39 55.05
CA GLY A 177 16.80 -19.07 54.37
C GLY A 177 15.44 -18.36 54.42
N LYS A 178 15.31 -17.23 55.12
CA LYS A 178 14.10 -16.39 55.17
C LYS A 178 13.97 -15.53 53.91
N PHE A 179 13.87 -16.20 52.77
CA PHE A 179 13.85 -15.59 51.45
C PHE A 179 12.41 -15.19 51.07
N SER A 180 12.02 -13.95 51.33
CA SER A 180 10.81 -13.37 50.72
C SER A 180 11.24 -12.34 49.70
N ALA A 181 10.88 -12.56 48.42
CA ALA A 181 11.08 -11.58 47.37
C ALA A 181 10.42 -10.25 47.79
N LYS A 182 11.17 -9.15 47.74
CA LYS A 182 10.61 -7.83 48.04
C LYS A 182 9.43 -7.55 47.09
N PRO A 183 8.29 -7.03 47.58
CA PRO A 183 7.09 -6.78 46.77
C PRO A 183 7.37 -5.97 45.50
N GLN A 184 8.26 -4.96 45.58
CA GLN A 184 8.61 -4.05 44.48
C GLN A 184 9.20 -4.75 43.24
N GLY A 185 9.99 -5.83 43.40
CA GLY A 185 10.51 -6.60 42.27
C GLY A 185 9.42 -7.43 41.56
N LEU A 186 8.41 -7.87 42.32
CA LEU A 186 7.26 -8.60 41.78
C LEU A 186 6.34 -7.68 40.97
N PHE A 187 6.13 -6.44 41.42
CA PHE A 187 5.29 -5.45 40.71
C PHE A 187 5.88 -5.06 39.35
N LEU A 188 7.19 -4.81 39.26
CA LEU A 188 7.79 -4.46 37.97
C LEU A 188 7.74 -5.62 36.98
N ARG A 189 8.01 -6.86 37.43
CA ARG A 189 7.88 -8.06 36.58
C ARG A 189 6.45 -8.21 36.07
N LYS A 190 5.44 -8.05 36.93
CA LYS A 190 4.04 -8.07 36.51
C LYS A 190 3.76 -6.97 35.48
N GLY A 191 4.25 -5.74 35.70
CA GLY A 191 4.13 -4.64 34.76
C GLY A 191 4.78 -4.90 33.40
N LEU A 192 6.01 -5.42 33.37
CA LEU A 192 6.75 -5.78 32.16
C LEU A 192 6.06 -6.90 31.39
N VAL A 193 5.54 -7.92 32.10
CA VAL A 193 4.78 -9.02 31.48
C VAL A 193 3.46 -8.50 30.89
N ILE A 194 2.71 -7.67 31.63
CA ILE A 194 1.48 -7.05 31.13
C ILE A 194 1.79 -6.19 29.89
N PHE A 195 2.83 -5.35 29.95
CA PHE A 195 3.26 -4.53 28.81
C PHE A 195 3.60 -5.39 27.57
N GLN A 196 4.34 -6.48 27.76
CA GLN A 196 4.69 -7.41 26.69
C GLN A 196 3.46 -8.02 26.03
N PHE A 197 2.51 -8.51 26.83
CA PHE A 197 1.28 -9.10 26.31
C PHE A 197 0.41 -8.05 25.62
N THR A 198 0.27 -6.85 26.19
CA THR A 198 -0.46 -5.74 25.56
C THR A 198 0.14 -5.40 24.19
N MET A 199 1.46 -5.24 24.09
CA MET A 199 2.11 -4.95 22.81
C MET A 199 1.95 -6.08 21.80
N SER A 200 1.98 -7.33 22.24
CA SER A 200 1.74 -8.49 21.37
C SER A 200 0.31 -8.50 20.83
N VAL A 201 -0.70 -8.23 21.68
CA VAL A 201 -2.11 -8.12 21.27
C VAL A 201 -2.31 -6.97 20.28
N VAL A 202 -1.74 -5.80 20.55
CA VAL A 202 -1.79 -4.65 19.64
C VAL A 202 -1.21 -5.02 18.27
N MET A 203 -0.07 -5.70 18.23
CA MET A 203 0.57 -6.12 16.98
C MET A 203 -0.31 -7.09 16.18
N ILE A 204 -0.95 -8.07 16.84
CA ILE A 204 -1.90 -9.00 16.21
C ILE A 204 -3.09 -8.24 15.62
N ILE A 205 -3.66 -7.28 16.35
CA ILE A 205 -4.79 -6.46 15.87
C ILE A 205 -4.37 -5.63 14.64
N CYS A 206 -3.21 -4.95 14.70
CA CYS A 206 -2.71 -4.15 13.59
C CYS A 206 -2.54 -5.00 12.31
N THR A 207 -1.95 -6.18 12.42
CA THR A 207 -1.77 -7.08 11.27
C THR A 207 -3.09 -7.64 10.77
N TRP A 208 -4.02 -7.98 11.66
CA TRP A 208 -5.37 -8.39 11.25
C TRP A 208 -6.08 -7.29 10.46
N VAL A 209 -5.96 -6.03 10.88
CA VAL A 209 -6.51 -4.88 10.15
C VAL A 209 -5.85 -4.74 8.78
N VAL A 210 -4.52 -4.83 8.68
CA VAL A 210 -3.80 -4.79 7.39
C VAL A 210 -4.26 -5.93 6.47
N PHE A 211 -4.39 -7.14 6.99
CA PHE A 211 -4.89 -8.29 6.23
C PHE A 211 -6.32 -8.05 5.71
N GLN A 212 -7.20 -7.49 6.55
CA GLN A 212 -8.56 -7.11 6.15
C GLN A 212 -8.55 -6.03 5.06
N GLN A 213 -7.66 -5.03 5.15
CA GLN A 213 -7.52 -3.98 4.12
C GLN A 213 -7.05 -4.55 2.78
N LEU A 214 -6.07 -5.45 2.77
CA LEU A 214 -5.62 -6.13 1.54
C LEU A 214 -6.75 -6.96 0.93
N ARG A 215 -7.48 -7.73 1.75
CA ARG A 215 -8.63 -8.51 1.28
C ARG A 215 -9.72 -7.60 0.71
N PHE A 216 -9.98 -6.47 1.34
CA PHE A 216 -10.92 -5.46 0.86
C PHE A 216 -10.53 -4.94 -0.53
N ILE A 217 -9.28 -4.53 -0.73
CA ILE A 217 -8.78 -4.05 -2.04
C ILE A 217 -8.96 -5.09 -3.15
N HIS A 218 -8.72 -6.37 -2.86
CA HIS A 218 -8.84 -7.44 -3.87
C HIS A 218 -10.29 -7.78 -4.25
N HIS A 219 -11.24 -7.66 -3.32
CA HIS A 219 -12.64 -8.10 -3.51
C HIS A 219 -13.64 -6.94 -3.62
N LYS A 220 -13.16 -5.69 -3.63
CA LYS A 220 -14.01 -4.51 -3.77
C LYS A 220 -14.68 -4.52 -5.15
N ASP A 221 -16.00 -4.35 -5.16
CA ASP A 221 -16.75 -4.03 -6.38
C ASP A 221 -16.25 -2.68 -6.91
N LEU A 222 -15.60 -2.69 -8.06
CA LEU A 222 -15.05 -1.51 -8.72
C LEU A 222 -16.10 -0.76 -9.56
N GLY A 223 -17.30 -1.32 -9.74
CA GLY A 223 -18.34 -0.80 -10.62
C GLY A 223 -18.21 -1.24 -12.08
N PHE A 224 -17.25 -2.10 -12.40
CA PHE A 224 -17.01 -2.69 -13.73
C PHE A 224 -16.29 -4.04 -13.63
N ASP A 225 -16.44 -4.88 -14.65
CA ASP A 225 -15.77 -6.17 -14.76
C ASP A 225 -14.36 -6.00 -15.34
N ARG A 226 -13.35 -6.46 -14.59
CA ARG A 226 -11.94 -6.48 -15.02
C ARG A 226 -11.44 -7.86 -15.46
N GLU A 227 -12.10 -8.92 -14.99
CA GLU A 227 -11.66 -10.30 -15.23
C GLU A 227 -11.78 -10.64 -16.71
N GLN A 228 -10.75 -11.27 -17.28
CA GLN A 228 -10.72 -11.73 -18.67
C GLN A 228 -11.00 -10.60 -19.69
N VAL A 229 -10.65 -9.36 -19.35
CA VAL A 229 -10.66 -8.24 -20.28
C VAL A 229 -9.23 -8.00 -20.77
N LEU A 230 -9.00 -8.21 -22.06
CA LEU A 230 -7.76 -7.89 -22.73
C LEU A 230 -7.81 -6.46 -23.27
N ILE A 231 -6.75 -5.70 -23.04
CA ILE A 231 -6.55 -4.35 -23.51
C ILE A 231 -5.54 -4.40 -24.65
N MET A 232 -5.99 -4.08 -25.86
CA MET A 232 -5.15 -4.04 -27.06
C MET A 232 -4.95 -2.59 -27.50
N HIS A 233 -3.70 -2.18 -27.65
CA HIS A 233 -3.37 -0.83 -28.10
C HIS A 233 -3.44 -0.70 -29.62
N LEU A 234 -4.06 0.40 -30.07
CA LEU A 234 -4.11 0.79 -31.47
C LEU A 234 -3.06 1.88 -31.70
N ASN A 235 -2.32 1.77 -32.80
CA ASN A 235 -1.42 2.82 -33.25
C ASN A 235 -2.17 3.90 -34.05
N ASP A 236 -1.48 4.99 -34.40
CA ASP A 236 -2.06 6.14 -35.10
C ASP A 236 -2.60 5.82 -36.51
N ASN A 237 -2.23 4.67 -37.09
CA ASN A 237 -2.75 4.23 -38.39
C ASN A 237 -4.18 3.66 -38.30
N PHE A 238 -4.69 3.40 -37.10
CA PHE A 238 -6.05 2.92 -36.84
C PHE A 238 -7.03 4.08 -36.65
N LYS A 239 -7.39 4.74 -37.76
CA LYS A 239 -8.57 5.62 -37.78
C LYS A 239 -9.84 4.84 -37.44
N ALA A 240 -10.90 5.54 -37.02
CA ALA A 240 -12.16 4.93 -36.55
C ALA A 240 -12.73 3.84 -37.46
N ALA A 241 -12.71 4.02 -38.79
CA ALA A 241 -13.22 3.00 -39.73
C ALA A 241 -12.40 1.70 -39.69
N ARG A 242 -11.07 1.80 -39.67
CA ARG A 242 -10.16 0.64 -39.59
C ARG A 242 -10.23 -0.04 -38.23
N ALA A 243 -10.32 0.75 -37.15
CA ALA A 243 -10.51 0.22 -35.80
C ALA A 243 -11.84 -0.55 -35.67
N ASN A 244 -12.93 -0.04 -36.26
CA ASN A 244 -14.19 -0.74 -36.29
C ASN A 244 -14.12 -2.03 -37.13
N ALA A 245 -13.45 -2.01 -38.28
CA ALA A 245 -13.24 -3.21 -39.09
C ALA A 245 -12.45 -4.29 -38.33
N LEU A 246 -11.39 -3.89 -37.60
CA LEU A 246 -10.64 -4.78 -36.71
C LEU A 246 -11.55 -5.35 -35.61
N LYS A 247 -12.32 -4.48 -34.92
CA LYS A 247 -13.28 -4.90 -33.88
C LYS A 247 -14.24 -5.96 -34.41
N GLN A 248 -14.85 -5.73 -35.58
CA GLN A 248 -15.80 -6.68 -36.17
C GLN A 248 -15.12 -8.01 -36.53
N LYS A 249 -13.91 -7.95 -37.10
CA LYS A 249 -13.14 -9.16 -37.41
C LYS A 249 -12.84 -9.97 -36.15
N LEU A 250 -12.42 -9.31 -35.07
CA LEU A 250 -12.13 -9.96 -33.78
C LEU A 250 -13.38 -10.67 -33.22
N LEU A 251 -14.55 -10.04 -33.34
CA LEU A 251 -15.82 -10.62 -32.88
C LEU A 251 -16.31 -11.83 -33.69
N GLU A 252 -15.68 -12.17 -34.83
CA GLU A 252 -15.99 -13.40 -35.56
C GLU A 252 -15.54 -14.67 -34.78
N ASN A 253 -14.61 -14.53 -33.83
CA ASN A 253 -14.22 -15.63 -32.96
C ASN A 253 -15.21 -15.73 -31.78
N PRO A 254 -15.96 -16.85 -31.63
CA PRO A 254 -16.97 -17.00 -30.58
C PRO A 254 -16.40 -16.95 -29.15
N LYS A 255 -15.08 -17.12 -28.99
CA LYS A 255 -14.40 -16.96 -27.69
C LYS A 255 -14.23 -15.51 -27.26
N ILE A 256 -14.38 -14.56 -28.17
CA ILE A 256 -14.39 -13.12 -27.89
C ILE A 256 -15.84 -12.70 -27.71
N GLN A 257 -16.30 -12.62 -26.47
CA GLN A 257 -17.71 -12.38 -26.15
C GLN A 257 -18.14 -10.96 -26.51
N GLN A 258 -17.27 -9.98 -26.24
CA GLN A 258 -17.54 -8.57 -26.44
C GLN A 258 -16.26 -7.80 -26.77
N ALA A 259 -16.41 -6.70 -27.49
CA ALA A 259 -15.31 -5.82 -27.86
C ALA A 259 -15.79 -4.37 -27.88
N ALA A 260 -15.02 -3.47 -27.29
CA ALA A 260 -15.30 -2.04 -27.30
C ALA A 260 -14.06 -1.23 -27.66
N LEU A 261 -14.24 -0.28 -28.57
CA LEU A 261 -13.25 0.76 -28.82
C LEU A 261 -13.31 1.80 -27.70
N CYS A 262 -12.17 2.30 -27.25
CA CYS A 262 -12.10 3.30 -26.19
C CYS A 262 -10.75 4.02 -26.19
N ASN A 263 -10.67 5.09 -25.40
CA ASN A 263 -9.41 5.77 -25.08
C ASN A 263 -9.08 5.64 -23.59
N VAL A 264 -10.09 5.43 -22.76
CA VAL A 264 -9.95 5.29 -21.31
C VAL A 264 -10.57 3.99 -20.87
N VAL A 265 -9.82 3.24 -20.09
CA VAL A 265 -10.26 2.03 -19.41
C VAL A 265 -10.08 2.26 -17.90
N PRO A 266 -11.16 2.14 -17.10
CA PRO A 266 -11.10 2.29 -15.66
C PRO A 266 -9.97 1.47 -15.03
N ALA A 267 -9.28 2.06 -14.05
CA ALA A 267 -8.11 1.49 -13.38
C ALA A 267 -6.89 1.16 -14.26
N TYR A 268 -6.92 1.46 -15.57
CA TYR A 268 -5.80 1.26 -16.49
C TYR A 268 -5.10 2.56 -16.89
N ASN A 269 -5.87 3.58 -17.28
CA ASN A 269 -5.36 4.88 -17.69
C ASN A 269 -6.38 6.00 -17.38
N THR A 270 -5.94 7.23 -17.56
CA THR A 270 -6.76 8.45 -17.41
C THR A 270 -6.61 9.30 -18.66
N TRP A 271 -7.53 10.24 -18.88
CA TRP A 271 -7.45 11.19 -19.98
C TRP A 271 -7.17 12.60 -19.44
N ALA A 272 -8.12 13.50 -19.66
CA ALA A 272 -8.09 14.85 -19.16
C ALA A 272 -9.19 15.03 -18.10
N ARG A 273 -8.93 15.95 -17.19
CA ARG A 273 -9.94 16.49 -16.30
C ARG A 273 -10.14 17.95 -16.67
N ASN A 274 -11.32 18.28 -17.16
CA ASN A 274 -11.59 19.60 -17.73
C ASN A 274 -12.80 20.26 -17.06
N PRO A 275 -12.86 21.61 -17.10
CA PRO A 275 -13.97 22.35 -16.55
C PRO A 275 -15.18 22.30 -17.49
N TYR A 276 -16.33 21.99 -16.92
CA TYR A 276 -17.63 21.99 -17.56
C TYR A 276 -18.54 23.00 -16.89
N ARG A 277 -19.50 23.53 -17.64
CA ARG A 277 -20.59 24.34 -17.12
C ARG A 277 -21.92 23.62 -17.28
N TYR A 278 -22.80 23.84 -16.30
CA TYR A 278 -24.15 23.31 -16.30
C TYR A 278 -25.10 24.33 -15.65
N LEU A 279 -26.40 24.19 -15.93
CA LEU A 279 -27.43 25.01 -15.31
C LEU A 279 -27.89 24.33 -14.00
N GLY A 280 -27.64 24.98 -12.86
CA GLY A 280 -28.11 24.53 -11.55
C GLY A 280 -29.62 24.59 -11.41
N GLU A 281 -30.17 23.98 -10.36
CA GLU A 281 -31.62 24.07 -10.07
C GLU A 281 -32.05 25.48 -9.66
N ASP A 282 -31.11 26.31 -9.21
CA ASP A 282 -31.28 27.74 -8.93
C ASP A 282 -31.33 28.61 -10.20
N GLY A 283 -31.15 28.01 -11.39
CA GLY A 283 -31.10 28.72 -12.66
C GLY A 283 -29.79 29.46 -12.92
N LEU A 284 -28.78 29.29 -12.05
CA LEU A 284 -27.46 29.89 -12.23
C LEU A 284 -26.54 28.93 -12.99
N LEU A 285 -25.67 29.51 -13.83
CA LEU A 285 -24.60 28.75 -14.49
C LEU A 285 -23.51 28.44 -13.46
N GLN A 286 -23.29 27.16 -13.24
CA GLN A 286 -22.27 26.65 -12.31
C GLN A 286 -21.19 25.89 -13.07
N GLN A 287 -20.02 25.75 -12.47
CA GLN A 287 -18.88 25.03 -13.03
C GLN A 287 -18.54 23.78 -12.21
N ILE A 288 -18.04 22.76 -12.90
CA ILE A 288 -17.58 21.51 -12.30
C ILE A 288 -16.45 20.91 -13.14
N ASP A 289 -15.41 20.42 -12.49
CA ASP A 289 -14.36 19.67 -13.17
C ASP A 289 -14.73 18.20 -13.28
N LEU A 290 -14.75 17.69 -14.52
CA LEU A 290 -15.12 16.31 -14.82
C LEU A 290 -13.94 15.54 -15.40
N ASP A 291 -13.76 14.31 -14.95
CA ASP A 291 -12.91 13.35 -15.64
C ASP A 291 -13.58 12.92 -16.95
N GLU A 292 -12.85 12.96 -18.05
CA GLU A 292 -13.35 12.61 -19.37
C GLU A 292 -13.04 11.15 -19.73
N MET A 293 -14.05 10.45 -20.24
CA MET A 293 -13.93 9.09 -20.76
C MET A 293 -14.45 9.00 -22.20
N PRO A 294 -13.57 9.17 -23.21
CA PRO A 294 -13.90 8.87 -24.59
C PRO A 294 -14.02 7.34 -24.78
N ILE A 295 -15.23 6.87 -25.06
CA ILE A 295 -15.60 5.45 -25.17
C ILE A 295 -16.29 5.15 -26.50
N GLY A 296 -16.48 3.87 -26.81
CA GLY A 296 -17.27 3.40 -27.94
C GLY A 296 -18.65 2.91 -27.49
N TYR A 297 -19.53 2.65 -28.47
CA TYR A 297 -20.92 2.23 -28.22
C TYR A 297 -21.07 0.96 -27.36
N ASP A 298 -20.15 0.00 -27.49
CA ASP A 298 -20.25 -1.29 -26.80
C ASP A 298 -19.54 -1.30 -25.42
N PHE A 299 -19.05 -0.15 -24.95
CA PHE A 299 -18.13 -0.07 -23.81
C PHE A 299 -18.77 -0.46 -22.48
N LEU A 300 -19.93 0.11 -22.14
CA LEU A 300 -20.64 -0.19 -20.89
C LEU A 300 -20.99 -1.69 -20.85
N LYS A 301 -21.43 -2.25 -21.97
CA LYS A 301 -21.73 -3.68 -22.10
C LYS A 301 -20.49 -4.56 -21.92
N THR A 302 -19.36 -4.18 -22.55
CA THR A 302 -18.10 -4.96 -22.53
C THR A 302 -17.51 -5.03 -21.12
N LEU A 303 -17.60 -3.94 -20.36
CA LEU A 303 -17.15 -3.86 -18.98
C LEU A 303 -18.27 -4.10 -17.95
N ASN A 304 -19.45 -4.54 -18.39
CA ASN A 304 -20.60 -4.82 -17.52
C ASN A 304 -20.97 -3.67 -16.56
N MET A 305 -20.86 -2.44 -17.03
CA MET A 305 -21.22 -1.24 -16.28
C MET A 305 -22.73 -1.07 -16.28
N LYS A 306 -23.30 -0.76 -15.11
CA LYS A 306 -24.75 -0.70 -14.92
C LYS A 306 -25.28 0.72 -15.11
N LEU A 307 -26.25 0.89 -16.01
CA LEU A 307 -27.04 2.12 -16.10
C LEU A 307 -28.05 2.20 -14.95
N VAL A 308 -28.08 3.34 -14.28
CA VAL A 308 -29.02 3.66 -13.20
C VAL A 308 -30.25 4.39 -13.77
N ALA A 309 -30.06 5.24 -14.77
CA ALA A 309 -31.14 5.97 -15.43
C ALA A 309 -30.83 6.26 -16.90
N GLY A 310 -31.88 6.46 -17.70
CA GLY A 310 -31.75 6.80 -19.12
C GLY A 310 -31.35 5.61 -19.99
N ARG A 311 -30.47 5.85 -20.97
CA ARG A 311 -30.06 4.83 -21.96
C ARG A 311 -28.58 4.89 -22.27
N ASP A 312 -28.08 3.81 -22.86
CA ASP A 312 -26.74 3.76 -23.47
C ASP A 312 -26.71 4.52 -24.81
N PHE A 313 -25.50 4.76 -25.31
CA PHE A 313 -25.25 5.23 -26.65
C PHE A 313 -25.72 4.20 -27.69
N SER A 314 -26.24 4.68 -28.82
CA SER A 314 -26.67 3.82 -29.91
C SER A 314 -26.05 4.26 -31.24
N PRO A 315 -25.43 3.34 -32.00
CA PRO A 315 -24.90 3.68 -33.32
C PRO A 315 -26.00 4.05 -34.33
N LYS A 316 -27.26 3.72 -34.02
CA LYS A 316 -28.43 4.09 -34.84
C LYS A 316 -28.83 5.56 -34.67
N ILE A 317 -28.32 6.25 -33.64
CA ILE A 317 -28.67 7.64 -33.33
C ILE A 317 -27.44 8.51 -33.62
N ALA A 318 -27.40 9.13 -34.80
CA ALA A 318 -26.23 9.90 -35.24
C ALA A 318 -25.82 11.02 -34.26
N ARG A 319 -26.80 11.65 -33.60
CA ARG A 319 -26.56 12.72 -32.61
C ARG A 319 -25.80 12.25 -31.39
N ASP A 320 -25.84 10.95 -31.06
CA ASP A 320 -25.14 10.42 -29.88
C ASP A 320 -23.62 10.66 -29.96
N SER A 321 -23.06 10.60 -31.18
CA SER A 321 -21.63 10.80 -31.40
C SER A 321 -21.13 12.23 -31.19
N ALA A 322 -22.03 13.22 -31.21
CA ALA A 322 -21.68 14.63 -31.20
C ALA A 322 -22.23 15.36 -29.98
N GLU A 323 -23.47 15.06 -29.59
CA GLU A 323 -24.28 15.85 -28.66
C GLU A 323 -24.71 15.08 -27.41
N ALA A 324 -24.40 13.79 -27.27
CA ALA A 324 -24.83 13.01 -26.10
C ALA A 324 -23.67 12.71 -25.15
N ILE A 325 -23.98 12.70 -23.86
CA ILE A 325 -23.08 12.26 -22.78
C ILE A 325 -23.80 11.34 -21.81
N ILE A 326 -23.03 10.46 -21.18
CA ILE A 326 -23.45 9.69 -20.00
C ILE A 326 -22.61 10.20 -18.82
N VAL A 327 -23.22 10.35 -17.65
CA VAL A 327 -22.54 10.81 -16.42
C VAL A 327 -22.67 9.75 -15.34
N ASN A 328 -21.84 9.77 -14.31
CA ASN A 328 -22.00 8.86 -13.16
C ASN A 328 -22.85 9.45 -12.03
N GLU A 329 -23.19 8.63 -11.03
CA GLU A 329 -23.93 9.06 -9.83
C GLU A 329 -23.19 10.19 -9.07
N ALA A 330 -21.86 10.14 -9.00
CA ALA A 330 -21.06 11.18 -8.36
C ALA A 330 -21.25 12.57 -9.01
N PHE A 331 -21.43 12.64 -10.33
CA PHE A 331 -21.80 13.89 -11.01
C PHE A 331 -23.16 14.40 -10.54
N VAL A 332 -24.18 13.55 -10.50
CA VAL A 332 -25.53 13.93 -10.08
C VAL A 332 -25.52 14.42 -8.63
N LYS A 333 -24.76 13.74 -7.76
CA LYS A 333 -24.58 14.13 -6.36
C LYS A 333 -23.83 15.45 -6.21
N ALA A 334 -22.77 15.67 -6.98
CA ALA A 334 -21.97 16.90 -6.92
C ALA A 334 -22.72 18.13 -7.45
N THR A 335 -23.57 17.93 -8.46
CA THR A 335 -24.35 19.00 -9.09
C THR A 335 -25.70 19.26 -8.41
N GLY A 336 -26.19 18.32 -7.60
CA GLY A 336 -27.49 18.41 -6.93
C GLY A 336 -28.69 18.37 -7.88
N LEU A 337 -28.51 17.94 -9.12
CA LEU A 337 -29.58 17.91 -10.13
C LEU A 337 -30.61 16.83 -9.79
N VAL A 338 -31.89 17.21 -9.72
CA VAL A 338 -32.97 16.28 -9.37
C VAL A 338 -33.31 15.37 -10.55
N ASN A 339 -33.35 15.94 -11.77
CA ASN A 339 -33.60 15.21 -13.01
C ASN A 339 -32.49 15.51 -14.02
N PRO A 340 -31.37 14.77 -14.00
CA PRO A 340 -30.22 15.08 -14.84
C PRO A 340 -30.47 14.79 -16.33
N LEU A 341 -31.36 13.84 -16.66
CA LEU A 341 -31.63 13.44 -18.04
C LEU A 341 -32.18 14.61 -18.88
N GLY A 342 -31.62 14.78 -20.07
CA GLY A 342 -31.98 15.85 -21.01
C GLY A 342 -31.37 17.21 -20.70
N LYS A 343 -30.79 17.42 -19.51
CA LYS A 343 -30.10 18.67 -19.17
C LYS A 343 -28.83 18.83 -20.01
N THR A 344 -28.48 20.09 -20.27
CA THR A 344 -27.32 20.45 -21.09
C THR A 344 -26.11 20.72 -20.22
N VAL A 345 -24.97 20.15 -20.62
CA VAL A 345 -23.65 20.35 -20.04
C VAL A 345 -22.72 20.77 -21.17
N GLU A 346 -21.90 21.80 -20.94
CA GLU A 346 -21.02 22.37 -21.95
C GLU A 346 -19.58 22.35 -21.45
N ARG A 347 -18.66 21.89 -22.30
CA ARG A 347 -17.22 21.90 -22.00
C ARG A 347 -16.68 23.30 -22.21
N ILE A 348 -16.08 23.92 -21.19
CA ILE A 348 -15.70 25.34 -21.24
C ILE A 348 -14.59 25.60 -22.27
N LEU A 349 -13.71 24.64 -22.48
CA LEU A 349 -12.56 24.75 -23.40
C LEU A 349 -12.96 24.69 -24.89
N ASP A 350 -14.08 24.01 -25.19
CA ASP A 350 -14.61 23.88 -26.55
C ASP A 350 -15.80 24.85 -26.66
N SER A 351 -15.54 26.14 -26.82
CA SER A 351 -16.57 27.17 -27.02
C SER A 351 -17.62 26.65 -28.02
N ASP A 352 -18.85 26.40 -27.55
CA ASP A 352 -20.05 25.88 -28.25
C ASP A 352 -20.36 24.37 -28.27
N ARG A 353 -19.59 23.47 -27.65
CA ARG A 353 -20.01 22.04 -27.60
C ARG A 353 -21.00 21.77 -26.45
N LYS A 354 -22.29 22.03 -26.72
CA LYS A 354 -23.41 21.69 -25.84
C LYS A 354 -23.77 20.21 -25.96
N MET A 355 -23.73 19.49 -24.85
CA MET A 355 -24.04 18.06 -24.79
C MET A 355 -25.19 17.80 -23.84
N LYS A 356 -26.04 16.83 -24.17
CA LYS A 356 -27.20 16.42 -23.38
C LYS A 356 -26.92 15.13 -22.63
N ILE A 357 -27.30 15.10 -21.37
CA ILE A 357 -27.22 13.89 -20.55
C ILE A 357 -28.29 12.91 -21.03
N ILE A 358 -27.87 11.76 -21.58
CA ILE A 358 -28.78 10.70 -22.06
C ILE A 358 -28.88 9.51 -21.09
N GLY A 359 -27.94 9.41 -20.16
CA GLY A 359 -27.87 8.31 -19.21
C GLY A 359 -27.06 8.66 -17.97
N VAL A 360 -27.36 7.94 -16.89
CA VAL A 360 -26.59 7.94 -15.65
C VAL A 360 -26.09 6.53 -15.40
N VAL A 361 -24.77 6.34 -15.30
CA VAL A 361 -24.14 5.07 -14.96
C VAL A 361 -23.87 5.01 -13.46
N ARG A 362 -23.91 3.80 -12.88
CA ARG A 362 -23.55 3.56 -11.48
C ARG A 362 -22.12 3.98 -11.24
N ASP A 363 -21.81 4.47 -10.03
CA ASP A 363 -20.46 4.85 -9.67
C ASP A 363 -19.45 3.71 -9.86
N PHE A 364 -18.29 4.07 -10.42
CA PHE A 364 -17.18 3.18 -10.70
C PHE A 364 -15.85 3.86 -10.37
N HIS A 365 -14.83 3.05 -10.08
CA HIS A 365 -13.50 3.55 -9.72
C HIS A 365 -12.65 3.75 -10.98
N LEU A 366 -12.63 4.98 -11.49
CA LEU A 366 -11.74 5.37 -12.59
C LEU A 366 -10.27 5.39 -12.13
N HIS A 367 -10.03 5.95 -10.95
CA HIS A 367 -8.71 6.13 -10.33
C HIS A 367 -8.38 5.01 -9.33
N SER A 368 -7.23 5.13 -8.64
CA SER A 368 -6.90 4.28 -7.49
C SER A 368 -8.00 4.30 -6.42
N LEU A 369 -8.16 3.19 -5.69
CA LEU A 369 -9.06 3.04 -4.54
C LEU A 369 -8.73 3.98 -3.38
N HIS A 370 -7.55 4.62 -3.39
CA HIS A 370 -7.19 5.69 -2.47
C HIS A 370 -7.93 7.00 -2.75
N ARG A 371 -8.53 7.16 -3.93
CA ARG A 371 -9.34 8.32 -4.29
C ARG A 371 -10.81 7.96 -4.24
N HIS A 372 -11.61 8.91 -3.77
CA HIS A 372 -13.06 8.84 -3.91
C HIS A 372 -13.45 8.83 -5.39
N VAL A 373 -14.60 8.24 -5.69
CA VAL A 373 -15.19 8.26 -7.04
C VAL A 373 -15.43 9.71 -7.45
N THR A 374 -14.88 10.09 -8.60
CA THR A 374 -14.93 11.45 -9.14
C THR A 374 -16.11 11.61 -10.11
N PRO A 375 -16.70 12.81 -10.21
CA PRO A 375 -17.63 13.16 -11.28
C PRO A 375 -17.00 12.91 -12.65
N THR A 376 -17.62 12.04 -13.44
CA THR A 376 -17.08 11.55 -14.72
C THR A 376 -18.10 11.74 -15.84
N VAL A 377 -17.61 12.13 -17.01
CA VAL A 377 -18.41 12.25 -18.24
C VAL A 377 -17.88 11.29 -19.30
N LEU A 378 -18.78 10.48 -19.84
CA LEU A 378 -18.53 9.52 -20.91
C LEU A 378 -19.11 10.08 -22.22
N PHE A 379 -18.35 9.99 -23.30
CA PHE A 379 -18.79 10.41 -24.64
C PHE A 379 -18.16 9.55 -25.73
N ILE A 380 -18.75 9.55 -26.93
CA ILE A 380 -18.24 8.75 -28.05
C ILE A 380 -16.91 9.29 -28.58
N THR A 381 -15.88 8.45 -28.59
CA THR A 381 -14.58 8.77 -29.18
C THR A 381 -14.65 8.77 -30.71
N ARG A 382 -13.96 9.73 -31.33
CA ARG A 382 -13.75 9.78 -32.79
C ARG A 382 -12.40 9.18 -33.20
N TYR A 383 -11.49 9.01 -32.24
CA TYR A 383 -10.12 8.54 -32.44
C TYR A 383 -9.81 7.50 -31.37
N PRO A 384 -10.26 6.25 -31.56
CA PRO A 384 -10.02 5.17 -30.61
C PRO A 384 -8.55 4.77 -30.60
N TYR A 385 -7.93 4.71 -29.41
CA TYR A 385 -6.54 4.25 -29.23
C TYR A 385 -6.44 2.87 -28.58
N THR A 386 -7.57 2.28 -28.20
CA THR A 386 -7.60 1.03 -27.45
C THR A 386 -8.83 0.20 -27.80
N VAL A 387 -8.66 -1.12 -27.79
CA VAL A 387 -9.75 -2.09 -27.86
C VAL A 387 -9.77 -2.89 -26.56
N ALA A 388 -10.86 -2.82 -25.82
CA ALA A 388 -11.13 -3.71 -24.69
C ALA A 388 -11.89 -4.93 -25.21
N LEU A 389 -11.38 -6.14 -24.93
CA LEU A 389 -11.89 -7.41 -25.43
C LEU A 389 -12.23 -8.32 -24.26
N LYS A 390 -13.51 -8.66 -24.08
CA LYS A 390 -13.93 -9.66 -23.10
C LYS A 390 -13.79 -11.05 -23.73
N VAL A 391 -12.91 -11.87 -23.16
CA VAL A 391 -12.63 -13.22 -23.68
C VAL A 391 -13.11 -14.31 -22.73
N GLN A 392 -13.39 -15.49 -23.26
CA GLN A 392 -13.63 -16.68 -22.45
C GLN A 392 -12.31 -17.22 -21.85
N PRO A 393 -12.34 -17.83 -20.65
CA PRO A 393 -11.14 -18.44 -20.06
C PRO A 393 -10.67 -19.69 -20.80
N ASP A 394 -11.57 -20.34 -21.55
CA ASP A 394 -11.31 -21.65 -22.11
C ASP A 394 -10.38 -21.59 -23.32
N ASN A 395 -9.20 -22.19 -23.14
CA ASN A 395 -8.16 -22.29 -24.16
C ASN A 395 -7.77 -20.90 -24.71
N LEU A 396 -7.27 -20.06 -23.78
CA LEU A 396 -6.71 -18.73 -24.02
C LEU A 396 -5.58 -18.74 -25.05
N SER A 397 -4.77 -19.81 -25.12
CA SER A 397 -3.68 -19.92 -26.09
C SER A 397 -4.21 -19.78 -27.52
N ALA A 398 -5.25 -20.55 -27.88
CA ALA A 398 -5.85 -20.46 -29.21
C ALA A 398 -6.48 -19.08 -29.46
N THR A 399 -7.04 -18.43 -28.43
CA THR A 399 -7.56 -17.06 -28.54
C THR A 399 -6.43 -16.08 -28.84
N MET A 400 -5.30 -16.17 -28.15
CA MET A 400 -4.14 -15.31 -28.36
C MET A 400 -3.51 -15.50 -29.74
N ASP A 401 -3.46 -16.74 -30.24
CA ASP A 401 -3.00 -17.03 -31.60
C ASP A 401 -3.93 -16.40 -32.65
N TYR A 402 -5.25 -16.51 -32.45
CA TYR A 402 -6.23 -15.86 -33.30
C TYR A 402 -6.10 -14.33 -33.28
N LEU A 403 -5.92 -13.73 -32.10
CA LEU A 403 -5.68 -12.29 -31.96
C LEU A 403 -4.43 -11.87 -32.75
N ARG A 404 -3.34 -12.64 -32.63
CA ARG A 404 -2.08 -12.37 -33.32
C ARG A 404 -2.24 -12.46 -34.84
N THR A 405 -2.85 -13.53 -35.35
CA THR A 405 -3.10 -13.69 -36.80
C THR A 405 -4.00 -12.59 -37.35
N THR A 406 -5.06 -12.25 -36.61
CA THR A 406 -5.98 -11.17 -36.99
C THR A 406 -5.26 -9.83 -37.01
N TRP A 407 -4.48 -9.53 -35.98
CA TRP A 407 -3.68 -8.31 -35.90
C TRP A 407 -2.71 -8.21 -37.08
N THR A 408 -1.92 -9.25 -37.35
CA THR A 408 -0.94 -9.27 -38.45
C THR A 408 -1.60 -9.10 -39.84
N SER A 409 -2.86 -9.50 -40.01
CA SER A 409 -3.61 -9.23 -41.25
C SER A 409 -3.97 -7.76 -41.43
N PHE A 410 -4.16 -7.02 -40.33
CA PHE A 410 -4.43 -5.59 -40.34
C PHE A 410 -3.15 -4.75 -40.33
N ASP A 411 -2.16 -5.11 -39.52
CA ASP A 411 -0.91 -4.37 -39.38
C ASP A 411 0.28 -5.34 -39.27
N LYS A 412 1.13 -5.34 -40.30
CA LYS A 412 2.35 -6.16 -40.37
C LYS A 412 3.57 -5.46 -39.79
N GLN A 413 3.52 -4.13 -39.64
CA GLN A 413 4.67 -3.32 -39.26
C GLN A 413 4.78 -3.20 -37.74
N TYR A 414 3.64 -3.08 -37.05
CA TYR A 414 3.61 -2.89 -35.61
C TYR A 414 3.26 -4.19 -34.87
N PRO A 415 4.04 -4.58 -33.83
CA PRO A 415 3.71 -5.74 -33.03
C PRO A 415 2.40 -5.51 -32.25
N MET A 416 1.69 -6.62 -32.00
CA MET A 416 0.46 -6.61 -31.22
C MET A 416 0.82 -6.39 -29.74
N ASP A 417 0.36 -5.27 -29.16
CA ASP A 417 0.51 -4.98 -27.73
C ASP A 417 -0.80 -5.27 -27.01
N VAL A 418 -0.80 -6.30 -26.16
CA VAL A 418 -1.98 -6.78 -25.44
C VAL A 418 -1.61 -7.12 -24.00
N THR A 419 -2.40 -6.60 -23.07
CA THR A 419 -2.29 -6.91 -21.64
C THR A 419 -3.66 -7.26 -21.06
N PHE A 420 -3.70 -8.04 -19.99
CA PHE A 420 -4.95 -8.24 -19.26
C PHE A 420 -5.17 -7.10 -18.27
N LEU A 421 -6.41 -6.62 -18.18
CA LEU A 421 -6.81 -5.54 -17.28
C LEU A 421 -6.64 -5.91 -15.81
N ASP A 422 -6.90 -7.17 -15.44
CA ASP A 422 -6.68 -7.68 -14.09
C ASP A 422 -5.20 -7.67 -13.67
N THR A 423 -4.30 -7.92 -14.62
CA THR A 423 -2.84 -7.97 -14.44
C THR A 423 -2.30 -6.56 -14.25
N GLU A 424 -2.78 -5.59 -15.03
CA GLU A 424 -2.42 -4.17 -14.86
C GLU A 424 -2.97 -3.60 -13.54
N PHE A 425 -4.19 -3.98 -13.17
CA PHE A 425 -4.74 -3.67 -11.86
C PHE A 425 -3.87 -4.27 -10.75
N ALA A 426 -3.52 -5.55 -10.84
CA ALA A 426 -2.67 -6.23 -9.87
C ALA A 426 -1.29 -5.57 -9.76
N ARG A 427 -0.71 -5.12 -10.87
CA ARG A 427 0.57 -4.40 -10.89
C ARG A 427 0.50 -3.08 -10.12
N ARG A 428 -0.60 -2.33 -10.25
CA ARG A 428 -0.80 -1.07 -9.52
C ARG A 428 -0.86 -1.26 -8.00
N TYR A 429 -1.40 -2.39 -7.52
CA TYR A 429 -1.46 -2.71 -6.08
C TYR A 429 -0.38 -3.71 -5.63
N GLU A 430 0.59 -4.01 -6.49
CA GLU A 430 1.64 -4.99 -6.21
C GLU A 430 2.52 -4.53 -5.05
N THR A 431 2.76 -3.22 -4.97
CA THR A 431 3.55 -2.62 -3.89
C THR A 431 2.87 -2.83 -2.54
N GLU A 432 1.57 -2.54 -2.45
CA GLU A 432 0.75 -2.72 -1.26
C GLU A 432 0.63 -4.19 -0.88
N SER A 433 0.47 -5.09 -1.87
CA SER A 433 0.43 -6.53 -1.63
C SER A 433 1.76 -7.06 -1.08
N LYS A 434 2.90 -6.66 -1.67
CA LYS A 434 4.25 -7.02 -1.19
C LYS A 434 4.51 -6.45 0.21
N GLN A 435 4.14 -5.20 0.45
CA GLN A 435 4.20 -4.57 1.77
C GLN A 435 3.37 -5.35 2.81
N GLY A 436 2.17 -5.77 2.43
CA GLY A 436 1.31 -6.64 3.22
C GLY A 436 1.97 -7.97 3.59
N GLN A 437 2.58 -8.64 2.62
CA GLN A 437 3.31 -9.90 2.84
C GLN A 437 4.51 -9.71 3.77
N VAL A 438 5.26 -8.61 3.60
CA VAL A 438 6.35 -8.25 4.51
C VAL A 438 5.83 -8.06 5.94
N PHE A 439 4.73 -7.33 6.13
CA PHE A 439 4.11 -7.18 7.45
C PHE A 439 3.69 -8.51 8.08
N LEU A 440 3.08 -9.40 7.29
CA LEU A 440 2.67 -10.73 7.75
C LEU A 440 3.88 -11.59 8.16
N SER A 441 5.01 -11.47 7.46
CA SER A 441 6.23 -12.22 7.77
C SER A 441 6.82 -11.87 9.15
N PHE A 442 6.71 -10.60 9.58
CA PHE A 442 7.19 -10.16 10.89
C PHE A 442 6.36 -10.67 12.07
N LEU A 443 5.13 -11.17 11.84
CA LEU A 443 4.24 -11.61 12.92
C LEU A 443 4.56 -13.00 13.47
N PHE A 444 5.17 -13.87 12.65
CA PHE A 444 5.51 -15.24 13.06
C PHE A 444 6.44 -15.28 14.29
N TRP A 445 7.26 -14.26 14.45
CA TRP A 445 8.26 -14.16 15.51
C TRP A 445 7.64 -13.79 16.89
N PRO A 446 6.87 -12.70 17.05
CA PRO A 446 6.25 -12.36 18.33
C PRO A 446 5.12 -13.29 18.76
N SER A 447 4.40 -13.98 17.87
CA SER A 447 3.38 -14.95 18.29
C SER A 447 3.96 -16.26 18.81
N SER A 448 5.16 -16.64 18.35
CA SER A 448 5.84 -17.84 18.83
C SER A 448 6.55 -17.58 20.17
N LEU A 449 7.07 -16.38 20.42
CA LEU A 449 7.82 -16.04 21.63
C LEU A 449 7.08 -16.33 22.97
N PRO A 450 5.78 -16.02 23.15
CA PRO A 450 5.02 -16.41 24.34
C PRO A 450 4.90 -17.93 24.49
N ALA A 451 4.73 -18.67 23.39
CA ALA A 451 4.62 -20.14 23.42
C ALA A 451 5.93 -20.79 23.92
N TRP A 452 7.09 -20.24 23.53
CA TRP A 452 8.40 -20.66 24.05
C TRP A 452 8.61 -20.34 25.53
N VAL A 453 7.98 -19.29 26.07
CA VAL A 453 8.04 -18.94 27.51
C VAL A 453 7.21 -19.91 28.37
N PHE A 454 6.20 -20.58 27.81
CA PHE A 454 5.44 -21.62 28.52
C PHE A 454 6.07 -23.02 28.42
N TRP A 455 6.98 -23.27 27.48
CA TRP A 455 7.66 -24.56 27.33
C TRP A 455 8.50 -25.00 28.56
N PRO A 456 9.19 -24.13 29.32
CA PRO A 456 9.92 -24.55 30.52
C PRO A 456 8.99 -24.81 31.73
N GLY A 457 7.74 -24.34 31.69
CA GLY A 457 6.81 -24.46 32.81
C GLY A 457 6.31 -25.89 33.05
N HIS A 458 6.39 -26.77 32.05
CA HIS A 458 5.97 -28.16 32.16
C HIS A 458 7.05 -29.10 32.72
N LEU A 459 8.34 -28.72 32.63
CA LEU A 459 9.43 -29.55 33.17
C LEU A 459 9.73 -29.25 34.65
N CYS A 460 9.39 -28.05 35.17
CA CYS A 460 9.60 -27.73 36.58
C CYS A 460 8.50 -28.23 37.52
N ARG A 461 7.32 -28.64 37.03
CA ARG A 461 6.23 -29.17 37.90
C ARG A 461 6.34 -30.67 38.22
N THR A 462 7.26 -31.39 37.59
CA THR A 462 7.48 -32.82 37.85
C THR A 462 8.70 -33.10 38.75
N ALA A 463 9.36 -32.06 39.27
CA ALA A 463 10.50 -32.19 40.20
C ALA A 463 10.17 -31.76 41.64
N GLU A 464 8.93 -31.36 41.92
CA GLU A 464 8.39 -31.06 43.26
C GLU A 464 7.18 -31.96 43.61
N ALA A 465 7.18 -33.21 43.14
CA ALA A 465 6.28 -34.26 43.61
C ALA A 465 7.08 -35.41 44.20
#